data_AF-A0A7R9A622-F1
#
_entry.id   AF-A0A7R9A622-F1
#
_cell.length_a   1.000
_cell.length_b   1.000
_cell.length_c   1.000
_cell.angle_alpha   90.00
_cell.angle_beta   90.00
_cell.angle_gamma   90.00
#
_symmetry.space_group_name_H-M   'P 1'
#
loop_
_entity.id
_entity.type
_entity.pdbx_description
1 polymer ?
#
loop_
_entity_poly.entity_id
_entity_poly.type
_entity_poly.pdbx_seq_one_letter_code
_entity_poly.pdbx_strand_id
1 'polypeptide(L)'
;MDDFFGKLKKALFESEESMGNEELSEASLSRVGHHNHGLVPGKAESEAAIHRMKETSVDSVTPTRMIITENVQNLDDVASSQLPSMKNISRTIQRKREKNSNNPDLPQSHIGFEIPDAFKVTSKGTKFLLFDSGKNDSNRILIFCAERNLDLLQDSQHIFMDGTFKVVPAIFFQLFTIHALVFSATVVPLVYVLMHSKTENDYVRVMEKLNELRPNLNPATVLSDFEKASINTTKKVFPEVTQSGCLFLLCQSLYRKVQGEGLQAAYGTDPQLSIHLQMLPALAFVPSDEVADAFQDLAEVLPEPRKKKYKAADDRLLTLVEQRQSRDVLRDARRSE
;
A
#
# COMPACT_ATOMS: atom_id res chain seq x y z
N MET A 1 27.98 -31.82 11.51
CA MET A 1 27.57 -30.39 11.41
C MET A 1 26.34 -30.38 10.52
N ASP A 2 25.40 -31.17 11.01
CA ASP A 2 24.25 -31.72 10.33
C ASP A 2 23.06 -31.07 10.98
N ASP A 3 22.01 -30.87 10.18
CA ASP A 3 20.72 -30.35 10.61
C ASP A 3 20.48 -28.83 10.53
N PHE A 4 21.05 -28.18 9.50
CA PHE A 4 20.60 -26.86 9.02
C PHE A 4 19.18 -26.94 8.42
N PHE A 5 18.86 -28.02 7.69
CA PHE A 5 17.54 -28.20 7.06
C PHE A 5 16.48 -28.90 7.94
N GLY A 6 16.87 -29.65 8.98
CA GLY A 6 15.88 -30.15 9.95
C GLY A 6 15.37 -29.06 10.90
N LYS A 7 16.19 -28.05 11.19
CA LYS A 7 15.76 -26.84 11.91
C LYS A 7 14.74 -26.01 11.11
N LEU A 8 14.95 -25.88 9.79
CA LEU A 8 14.00 -25.24 8.87
C LEU A 8 12.66 -26.00 8.80
N LYS A 9 12.72 -27.33 8.82
CA LYS A 9 11.55 -28.23 8.76
C LYS A 9 10.69 -28.16 10.04
N LYS A 10 11.32 -27.99 11.21
CA LYS A 10 10.65 -27.95 12.52
C LYS A 10 9.91 -26.64 12.80
N ALA A 11 10.40 -25.52 12.26
CA ALA A 11 9.79 -24.20 12.42
C ALA A 11 8.48 -24.00 11.62
N LEU A 12 8.18 -24.89 10.67
CA LEU A 12 7.05 -24.75 9.76
C LEU A 12 5.78 -25.53 10.17
N PHE A 13 5.81 -26.46 11.15
CA PHE A 13 4.71 -27.45 11.29
C PHE A 13 4.21 -27.93 12.68
N GLU A 14 4.71 -27.50 13.84
CA GLU A 14 4.10 -27.90 15.14
C GLU A 14 4.07 -26.76 16.18
N SER A 15 2.96 -26.69 16.92
CA SER A 15 2.63 -25.69 17.95
C SER A 15 3.07 -26.07 19.36
N GLU A 16 3.33 -25.02 20.13
CA GLU A 16 3.23 -24.85 21.61
C GLU A 16 4.39 -25.18 22.57
N GLU A 17 4.52 -24.21 23.51
CA GLU A 17 5.09 -24.17 24.87
C GLU A 17 6.61 -24.20 25.14
N SER A 18 7.19 -23.04 25.49
CA SER A 18 7.28 -22.53 26.88
C SER A 18 8.37 -21.44 26.99
N MET A 19 7.95 -20.23 27.38
CA MET A 19 8.34 -19.48 28.59
C MET A 19 9.81 -19.06 28.76
N GLY A 20 9.98 -17.74 28.89
CA GLY A 20 11.15 -17.07 29.45
C GLY A 20 10.85 -15.60 29.67
N ASN A 21 10.31 -15.28 30.85
CA ASN A 21 10.08 -13.93 31.37
C ASN A 21 11.40 -13.14 31.47
N GLU A 22 11.34 -11.83 31.24
CA GLU A 22 12.09 -10.88 32.07
C GLU A 22 11.45 -9.49 32.04
N GLU A 23 11.59 -8.82 33.18
CA GLU A 23 10.66 -7.85 33.76
C GLU A 23 10.72 -6.44 33.17
N LEU A 24 9.56 -5.79 33.15
CA LEU A 24 9.42 -4.33 33.04
C LEU A 24 9.52 -3.71 34.43
N SER A 25 10.47 -2.79 34.63
CA SER A 25 10.47 -1.88 35.78
C SER A 25 10.10 -0.46 35.36
N GLU A 26 9.16 0.13 36.11
CA GLU A 26 8.57 1.45 35.92
C GLU A 26 9.50 2.65 36.18
N ALA A 27 9.21 3.72 35.42
CA ALA A 27 9.10 5.14 35.76
C ALA A 27 10.19 5.88 36.57
N SER A 28 10.69 6.99 36.00
CA SER A 28 10.75 8.27 36.72
C SER A 28 10.84 9.51 35.81
N LEU A 29 9.87 10.40 36.03
CA LEU A 29 9.61 11.77 35.57
C LEU A 29 10.83 12.66 35.20
N SER A 30 10.79 13.28 34.01
CA SER A 30 11.71 14.36 33.63
C SER A 30 11.22 15.73 34.12
N ARG A 31 12.06 16.44 34.88
CA ARG A 31 11.84 17.82 35.34
C ARG A 31 11.86 18.82 34.17
N VAL A 32 10.98 19.81 34.22
CA VAL A 32 10.94 20.96 33.29
C VAL A 32 12.12 21.89 33.57
N GLY A 33 13.08 21.94 32.64
CA GLY A 33 14.19 22.90 32.67
C GLY A 33 13.76 24.24 32.08
N HIS A 34 14.06 25.35 32.78
CA HIS A 34 14.00 26.69 32.21
C HIS A 34 15.19 26.86 31.24
N HIS A 35 14.91 26.93 29.93
CA HIS A 35 15.94 27.07 28.91
C HIS A 35 16.12 28.54 28.51
N ASN A 36 17.19 29.16 29.01
CA ASN A 36 17.69 30.46 28.55
C ASN A 36 18.83 30.20 27.54
N HIS A 37 18.51 30.06 26.25
CA HIS A 37 19.51 29.86 25.20
C HIS A 37 19.85 31.20 24.53
N GLY A 38 21.14 31.44 24.30
CA GLY A 38 21.61 32.58 23.50
C GLY A 38 21.09 32.54 22.06
N LEU A 39 21.29 33.63 21.32
CA LEU A 39 20.87 33.74 19.92
C LEU A 39 21.51 32.62 19.08
N VAL A 40 20.67 31.70 18.57
CA VAL A 40 21.09 30.65 17.65
C VAL A 40 20.93 31.19 16.22
N PRO A 41 22.00 31.28 15.42
CA PRO A 41 21.93 31.73 14.03
C PRO A 41 20.88 30.92 13.23
N GLY A 42 20.12 31.59 12.37
CA GLY A 42 19.06 30.96 11.55
C GLY A 42 17.79 30.55 12.32
N LYS A 43 17.79 30.56 13.66
CA LYS A 43 16.62 30.13 14.46
C LYS A 43 15.41 31.04 14.23
N ALA A 44 15.59 32.36 14.29
CA ALA A 44 14.50 33.31 14.08
C ALA A 44 13.85 33.15 12.70
N GLU A 45 14.66 32.92 11.67
CA GLU A 45 14.17 32.72 10.31
C GLU A 45 13.46 31.37 10.14
N SER A 46 14.00 30.30 10.73
CA SER A 46 13.33 29.00 10.77
C SER A 46 11.98 29.05 11.51
N GLU A 47 11.89 29.80 12.62
CA GLU A 47 10.66 30.02 13.38
C GLU A 47 9.66 30.86 12.58
N ALA A 48 10.12 31.88 11.85
CA ALA A 48 9.30 32.67 10.94
C ALA A 48 8.74 31.82 9.80
N ALA A 49 9.53 30.91 9.23
CA ALA A 49 9.06 29.97 8.21
C ALA A 49 7.98 29.02 8.76
N ILE A 50 8.19 28.46 9.97
CA ILE A 50 7.18 27.63 10.64
C ILE A 50 5.91 28.44 10.92
N HIS A 51 6.04 29.71 11.31
CA HIS A 51 4.90 30.60 11.52
C HIS A 51 4.12 30.82 10.22
N ARG A 52 4.80 31.14 9.11
CA ARG A 52 4.16 31.27 7.79
C ARG A 52 3.44 29.99 7.39
N MET A 53 4.06 28.82 7.55
CA MET A 53 3.42 27.53 7.28
C MET A 53 2.13 27.33 8.09
N LYS A 54 2.13 27.73 9.37
CA LYS A 54 0.93 27.66 10.23
C LYS A 54 -0.16 28.60 9.73
N GLU A 55 0.17 29.84 9.39
CA GLU A 55 -0.80 30.81 8.89
C GLU A 55 -1.38 30.40 7.54
N THR A 56 -0.54 30.00 6.58
CA THR A 56 -1.00 29.47 5.29
C THR A 56 -1.90 28.24 5.46
N SER A 57 -1.67 27.41 6.48
CA SER A 57 -2.44 26.19 6.68
C SER A 57 -3.90 26.41 7.10
N VAL A 58 -4.25 27.58 7.63
CA VAL A 58 -5.56 27.86 8.24
C VAL A 58 -6.70 27.80 7.23
N ASP A 59 -6.53 28.45 6.08
CA ASP A 59 -7.59 28.61 5.07
C ASP A 59 -7.31 27.82 3.78
N SER A 60 -6.24 27.03 3.78
CA SER A 60 -5.72 26.41 2.59
C SER A 60 -6.07 24.92 2.50
N VAL A 61 -6.66 24.52 1.38
CA VAL A 61 -6.79 23.11 0.95
C VAL A 61 -5.49 22.54 0.35
N THR A 62 -4.41 23.33 0.30
CA THR A 62 -3.12 22.94 -0.28
C THR A 62 -2.50 21.76 0.48
N PRO A 63 -1.97 20.73 -0.17
CA PRO A 63 -1.33 19.63 0.53
C PRO A 63 -0.20 20.10 1.47
N THR A 64 -0.09 19.51 2.66
CA THR A 64 0.93 19.86 3.68
C THR A 64 2.34 19.92 3.11
N ARG A 65 2.67 18.98 2.21
CA ARG A 65 3.98 18.93 1.55
C ARG A 65 4.27 20.16 0.69
N MET A 66 3.28 20.65 -0.06
CA MET A 66 3.42 21.84 -0.89
C MET A 66 3.65 23.09 -0.02
N ILE A 67 2.89 23.23 1.08
CA ILE A 67 3.09 24.31 2.04
C ILE A 67 4.52 24.31 2.60
N ILE A 68 5.04 23.13 2.93
CA ILE A 68 6.43 23.03 3.43
C ILE A 68 7.40 23.42 2.33
N THR A 69 7.29 22.85 1.13
CA THR A 69 8.19 23.15 0.01
C THR A 69 8.25 24.64 -0.30
N GLU A 70 7.09 25.30 -0.43
CA GLU A 70 7.01 26.73 -0.74
C GLU A 70 7.67 27.62 0.33
N ASN A 71 7.65 27.19 1.59
CA ASN A 71 8.17 27.94 2.72
C ASN A 71 9.62 27.59 3.11
N VAL A 72 10.17 26.48 2.58
CA VAL A 72 11.56 26.05 2.82
C VAL A 72 12.46 26.38 1.64
N GLN A 73 11.96 26.42 0.40
CA GLN A 73 12.76 26.59 -0.81
C GLN A 73 13.65 27.85 -0.85
N ASN A 74 13.30 28.89 -0.07
CA ASN A 74 14.02 30.16 -0.04
C ASN A 74 14.81 30.38 1.26
N LEU A 75 14.88 29.38 2.15
CA LEU A 75 15.67 29.47 3.37
C LEU A 75 17.14 29.21 3.07
N ASP A 76 18.03 29.94 3.74
CA ASP A 76 19.45 29.63 3.69
C ASP A 76 19.78 28.32 4.43
N ASP A 77 20.99 27.80 4.24
CA ASP A 77 21.41 26.51 4.83
C ASP A 77 21.43 26.56 6.37
N VAL A 78 21.76 27.73 6.94
CA VAL A 78 21.86 27.93 8.39
C VAL A 78 20.48 27.84 9.02
N ALA A 79 19.48 28.55 8.49
CA ALA A 79 18.10 28.49 8.92
C ALA A 79 17.48 27.12 8.65
N SER A 80 17.78 26.51 7.51
CA SER A 80 17.30 25.16 7.15
C SER A 80 17.79 24.11 8.14
N SER A 81 19.04 24.21 8.62
CA SER A 81 19.60 23.30 9.64
C SER A 81 18.87 23.36 10.99
N GLN A 82 18.19 24.48 11.28
CA GLN A 82 17.45 24.69 12.53
C GLN A 82 16.00 24.20 12.45
N LEU A 83 15.53 23.80 11.26
CA LEU A 83 14.17 23.29 11.10
C LEU A 83 14.00 21.95 11.86
N PRO A 84 12.84 21.74 12.51
CA PRO A 84 12.46 20.43 13.01
C PRO A 84 12.39 19.41 11.88
N SER A 85 12.39 18.13 12.23
CA SER A 85 12.17 17.07 11.24
C SER A 85 10.89 17.31 10.43
N MET A 86 10.89 16.91 9.15
CA MET A 86 9.73 17.02 8.25
C MET A 86 8.45 16.42 8.85
N LYS A 87 8.59 15.34 9.64
CA LYS A 87 7.49 14.71 10.39
C LYS A 87 6.86 15.68 11.41
N ASN A 88 7.69 16.41 12.16
CA ASN A 88 7.23 17.37 13.16
C ASN A 88 6.60 18.61 12.53
N ILE A 89 7.16 19.11 11.43
CA ILE A 89 6.57 20.22 10.67
C ILE A 89 5.20 19.81 10.13
N SER A 90 5.10 18.64 9.49
CA SER A 90 3.85 18.11 8.95
C SER A 90 2.77 17.99 10.03
N ARG A 91 3.13 17.45 11.20
CA ARG A 91 2.22 17.33 12.35
C ARG A 91 1.78 18.69 12.89
N THR A 92 2.65 19.71 12.84
CA THR A 92 2.33 21.07 13.28
C THR A 92 1.29 21.71 12.37
N ILE A 93 1.47 21.60 11.04
CA ILE A 93 0.52 22.07 10.03
C ILE A 93 -0.83 21.35 10.20
N GLN A 94 -0.81 20.03 10.36
CA GLN A 94 -2.03 19.24 10.51
C GLN A 94 -2.81 19.62 11.78
N ARG A 95 -2.15 19.80 12.92
CA ARG A 95 -2.80 20.25 14.17
C ARG A 95 -3.44 21.64 14.04
N LYS A 96 -2.78 22.56 13.34
CA LYS A 96 -3.31 23.91 13.12
C LYS A 96 -4.58 23.86 12.25
N ARG A 97 -4.60 22.99 11.24
CA ARG A 97 -5.80 22.70 10.43
C ARG A 97 -6.93 22.13 11.25
N GLU A 98 -6.66 21.08 12.03
CA GLU A 98 -7.65 20.43 12.89
C GLU A 98 -8.28 21.42 13.87
N LYS A 99 -7.47 22.32 14.46
CA LYS A 99 -7.95 23.35 15.40
C LYS A 99 -8.83 24.42 14.75
N ASN A 100 -8.55 24.77 13.48
CA ASN A 100 -9.25 25.85 12.79
C ASN A 100 -10.37 25.35 11.87
N SER A 101 -10.42 24.06 11.59
CA SER A 101 -11.52 23.46 10.85
C SER A 101 -12.74 23.33 11.76
N ASN A 102 -13.92 23.78 11.31
CA ASN A 102 -15.22 23.37 11.87
C ASN A 102 -15.56 21.91 11.49
N ASN A 103 -14.54 21.04 11.41
CA ASN A 103 -14.73 19.65 11.09
C ASN A 103 -15.47 18.97 12.26
N PRO A 104 -16.42 18.08 11.97
CA PRO A 104 -17.02 17.27 13.02
C PRO A 104 -15.97 16.36 13.65
N ASP A 105 -16.23 15.97 14.89
CA ASP A 105 -15.43 14.94 15.56
C ASP A 105 -15.39 13.67 14.72
N LEU A 106 -14.24 12.98 14.76
CA LEU A 106 -14.12 11.70 14.08
C LEU A 106 -15.09 10.69 14.72
N PRO A 107 -15.88 9.98 13.91
CA PRO A 107 -16.78 8.96 14.42
C PRO A 107 -15.99 7.83 15.08
N GLN A 108 -16.56 7.25 16.13
CA GLN A 108 -15.97 6.13 16.88
C GLN A 108 -16.28 4.76 16.26
N SER A 109 -17.19 4.72 15.28
CA SER A 109 -17.61 3.51 14.57
C SER A 109 -17.87 3.83 13.08
N HIS A 110 -17.79 2.82 12.21
CA HIS A 110 -18.15 2.92 10.80
C HIS A 110 -19.67 3.06 10.58
N ILE A 111 -20.46 2.68 11.58
CA ILE A 111 -21.93 2.80 11.59
C ILE A 111 -22.40 3.96 12.47
N GLY A 112 -23.67 4.32 12.34
CA GLY A 112 -24.35 5.28 13.21
C GLY A 112 -24.08 6.75 12.91
N PHE A 113 -23.26 7.07 11.89
CA PHE A 113 -23.00 8.45 11.48
C PHE A 113 -23.28 8.69 9.99
N GLU A 114 -23.69 9.91 9.68
CA GLU A 114 -23.85 10.39 8.30
C GLU A 114 -22.65 11.20 7.87
N ILE A 115 -22.26 11.07 6.61
CA ILE A 115 -21.23 11.92 6.02
C ILE A 115 -21.86 13.31 5.80
N PRO A 116 -21.26 14.40 6.34
CA PRO A 116 -21.71 15.75 6.03
C PRO A 116 -21.64 16.07 4.54
N ASP A 117 -22.59 16.85 4.02
CA ASP A 117 -22.70 17.14 2.59
C ASP A 117 -21.46 17.83 2.00
N ALA A 118 -20.77 18.64 2.80
CA ALA A 118 -19.51 19.27 2.42
C ALA A 118 -18.41 18.26 2.02
N PHE A 119 -18.44 17.05 2.58
CA PHE A 119 -17.48 15.97 2.25
C PHE A 119 -17.96 15.04 1.13
N LYS A 120 -19.18 15.24 0.63
CA LYS A 120 -19.73 14.45 -0.49
C LYS A 120 -19.39 15.05 -1.85
N VAL A 121 -18.81 16.25 -1.90
CA VAL A 121 -18.53 17.01 -3.12
C VAL A 121 -17.07 17.41 -3.23
N THR A 122 -16.61 17.69 -4.45
CA THR A 122 -15.29 18.29 -4.71
C THR A 122 -15.30 19.79 -4.40
N SER A 123 -14.13 20.44 -4.46
CA SER A 123 -14.01 21.90 -4.36
C SER A 123 -14.76 22.67 -5.44
N LYS A 124 -15.13 22.00 -6.55
CA LYS A 124 -15.96 22.57 -7.63
C LYS A 124 -17.46 22.28 -7.44
N GLY A 125 -17.86 21.69 -6.31
CA GLY A 125 -19.25 21.34 -6.00
C GLY A 125 -19.77 20.11 -6.75
N THR A 126 -18.92 19.36 -7.45
CA THR A 126 -19.34 18.13 -8.15
C THR A 126 -19.43 16.96 -7.16
N LYS A 127 -20.41 16.08 -7.33
CA LYS A 127 -20.54 14.86 -6.52
C LYS A 127 -19.23 14.06 -6.55
N PHE A 128 -18.80 13.61 -5.38
CA PHE A 128 -17.57 12.85 -5.18
C PHE A 128 -17.83 11.56 -4.39
N LEU A 129 -18.62 11.61 -3.31
CA LEU A 129 -19.14 10.38 -2.70
C LEU A 129 -20.26 9.82 -3.58
N LEU A 130 -19.93 8.83 -4.42
CA LEU A 130 -20.88 8.26 -5.38
C LEU A 130 -21.77 7.20 -4.75
N PHE A 131 -21.25 6.46 -3.77
CA PHE A 131 -21.97 5.41 -3.07
C PHE A 131 -21.61 5.36 -1.58
N ASP A 132 -22.64 5.18 -0.75
CA ASP A 132 -22.57 4.85 0.65
C ASP A 132 -23.60 3.74 0.90
N SER A 133 -23.15 2.56 1.31
CA SER A 133 -24.06 1.43 1.55
C SER A 133 -24.96 1.62 2.77
N GLY A 134 -24.70 2.66 3.58
CA GLY A 134 -25.59 3.17 4.60
C GLY A 134 -25.01 3.05 6.02
N LYS A 135 -25.42 3.98 6.89
CA LYS A 135 -24.96 4.05 8.29
C LYS A 135 -25.36 2.86 9.17
N ASN A 136 -26.21 1.96 8.69
CA ASN A 136 -26.64 0.77 9.42
C ASN A 136 -26.02 -0.52 8.86
N ASP A 137 -25.19 -0.41 7.81
CA ASP A 137 -24.53 -1.56 7.22
C ASP A 137 -23.27 -1.93 8.04
N SER A 138 -23.26 -3.15 8.58
CA SER A 138 -22.12 -3.67 9.34
C SER A 138 -20.85 -3.82 8.51
N ASN A 139 -20.97 -3.95 7.18
CA ASN A 139 -19.86 -3.94 6.23
C ASN A 139 -19.95 -2.68 5.34
N ARG A 140 -20.10 -1.51 5.96
CA ARG A 140 -20.27 -0.24 5.23
C ARG A 140 -19.14 -0.01 4.22
N ILE A 141 -19.55 0.33 3.00
CA ILE A 141 -18.67 0.67 1.88
C ILE A 141 -18.97 2.11 1.46
N LEU A 142 -17.91 2.91 1.35
CA LEU A 142 -17.98 4.26 0.78
C LEU A 142 -17.13 4.33 -0.49
N ILE A 143 -17.73 4.69 -1.62
CA ILE A 143 -17.02 4.85 -2.90
C ILE A 143 -16.94 6.34 -3.24
N PHE A 144 -15.71 6.84 -3.30
CA PHE A 144 -15.39 8.19 -3.72
C PHE A 144 -14.76 8.17 -5.12
N CYS A 145 -15.37 8.89 -6.05
CA CYS A 145 -14.90 9.01 -7.41
C CYS A 145 -15.54 10.24 -8.07
N ALA A 146 -14.82 10.92 -8.97
CA ALA A 146 -15.41 11.93 -9.84
C ALA A 146 -15.98 11.26 -11.10
N GLU A 147 -17.05 11.81 -11.69
CA GLU A 147 -17.63 11.27 -12.93
C GLU A 147 -16.58 11.12 -14.05
N ARG A 148 -15.71 12.12 -14.23
CA ARG A 148 -14.61 12.03 -15.21
C ARG A 148 -13.63 10.88 -14.94
N ASN A 149 -13.42 10.53 -13.68
CA ASN A 149 -12.55 9.41 -13.33
C ASN A 149 -13.22 8.07 -13.66
N LEU A 150 -14.54 7.97 -13.56
CA LEU A 150 -15.27 6.81 -14.04
C LEU A 150 -15.17 6.64 -15.56
N ASP A 151 -15.22 7.75 -16.32
CA ASP A 151 -15.03 7.71 -17.77
C ASP A 151 -13.63 7.21 -18.13
N LEU A 152 -12.59 7.77 -17.48
CA LEU A 152 -11.21 7.32 -17.65
C LEU A 152 -11.02 5.83 -17.27
N LEU A 153 -11.73 5.36 -16.24
CA LEU A 153 -11.67 3.97 -15.83
C LEU A 153 -12.33 3.05 -16.88
N GLN A 154 -13.49 3.46 -17.42
CA GLN A 154 -14.22 2.72 -18.45
C GLN A 154 -13.42 2.63 -19.76
N ASP A 155 -12.74 3.71 -20.15
CA ASP A 155 -11.94 3.77 -21.38
C ASP A 155 -10.60 3.01 -21.26
N SER A 156 -10.22 2.60 -20.04
CA SER A 156 -8.95 1.91 -19.80
C SER A 156 -9.05 0.42 -20.04
N GLN A 157 -8.15 -0.12 -20.87
CA GLN A 157 -7.98 -1.56 -21.04
C GLN A 157 -7.24 -2.22 -19.86
N HIS A 158 -6.46 -1.44 -19.12
CA HIS A 158 -5.63 -1.92 -18.02
C HIS A 158 -6.03 -1.22 -16.72
N ILE A 159 -6.47 -1.99 -15.73
CA ILE A 159 -6.77 -1.46 -14.40
C ILE A 159 -5.88 -2.10 -13.35
N PHE A 160 -5.56 -1.31 -12.32
CA PHE A 160 -4.70 -1.74 -11.23
C PHE A 160 -5.45 -1.58 -9.91
N MET A 161 -5.36 -2.56 -9.03
CA MET A 161 -6.09 -2.60 -7.77
C MET A 161 -5.11 -2.74 -6.61
N ASP A 162 -5.20 -1.87 -5.63
CA ASP A 162 -4.32 -1.84 -4.46
C ASP A 162 -5.10 -1.52 -3.17
N GLY A 163 -4.76 -2.21 -2.09
CA GLY A 163 -5.33 -2.01 -0.76
C GLY A 163 -4.28 -1.46 0.21
N THR A 164 -4.55 -0.29 0.79
CA THR A 164 -3.68 0.30 1.83
C THR A 164 -4.36 0.33 3.19
N PHE A 165 -3.59 0.05 4.25
CA PHE A 165 -4.08 -0.12 5.62
C PHE A 165 -3.57 0.97 6.58
N LYS A 166 -2.40 1.53 6.32
CA LYS A 166 -1.71 2.44 7.27
C LYS A 166 -2.28 3.85 7.33
N VAL A 167 -2.97 4.27 6.27
CA VAL A 167 -3.46 5.65 6.08
C VAL A 167 -4.98 5.75 6.24
N VAL A 168 -5.60 4.69 6.76
CA VAL A 168 -7.05 4.52 6.83
C VAL A 168 -7.57 4.98 8.19
N PRO A 169 -8.73 5.66 8.28
CA PRO A 169 -9.37 5.92 9.56
C PRO A 169 -9.60 4.61 10.33
N ALA A 170 -9.34 4.60 11.64
CA ALA A 170 -9.38 3.38 12.47
C ALA A 170 -10.72 2.61 12.44
N ILE A 171 -11.81 3.28 12.04
CA ILE A 171 -13.14 2.70 11.89
C ILE A 171 -13.30 1.85 10.61
N PHE A 172 -12.40 1.99 9.63
CA PHE A 172 -12.37 1.19 8.41
C PHE A 172 -11.14 0.29 8.40
N PHE A 173 -11.26 -0.86 7.74
CA PHE A 173 -10.17 -1.84 7.67
C PHE A 173 -9.16 -1.47 6.59
N GLN A 174 -9.63 -1.01 5.43
CA GLN A 174 -8.76 -0.64 4.31
C GLN A 174 -9.31 0.52 3.48
N LEU A 175 -8.39 1.20 2.81
CA LEU A 175 -8.66 2.02 1.65
C LEU A 175 -8.24 1.20 0.42
N PHE A 176 -9.24 0.71 -0.30
CA PHE A 176 -9.06 0.04 -1.58
C PHE A 176 -9.10 1.08 -2.71
N THR A 177 -8.17 0.99 -3.65
CA THR A 177 -8.02 1.96 -4.73
C THR A 177 -7.96 1.26 -6.07
N ILE A 178 -8.63 1.85 -7.06
CA ILE A 178 -8.60 1.38 -8.45
C ILE A 178 -7.96 2.47 -9.29
N HIS A 179 -6.95 2.07 -10.05
CA HIS A 179 -6.11 2.93 -10.86
C HIS A 179 -6.26 2.55 -12.32
N ALA A 180 -5.99 3.50 -13.20
CA ALA A 180 -5.86 3.26 -14.62
C ALA A 180 -4.63 4.00 -15.16
N LEU A 181 -4.20 3.59 -16.36
CA LEU A 181 -3.19 4.31 -17.10
C LEU A 181 -3.82 5.55 -17.74
N VAL A 182 -3.30 6.72 -17.41
CA VAL A 182 -3.72 8.00 -18.01
C VAL A 182 -2.52 8.62 -18.73
N PHE A 183 -2.77 9.23 -19.88
CA PHE A 183 -1.75 9.80 -20.76
C PHE A 183 -0.65 8.78 -21.16
N SER A 184 -1.06 7.53 -21.37
CA SER A 184 -0.21 6.42 -21.86
C SER A 184 1.02 6.04 -21.02
N ALA A 185 1.25 6.67 -19.86
CA ALA A 185 2.45 6.40 -19.07
C ALA A 185 2.26 6.50 -17.55
N THR A 186 1.18 7.12 -17.07
CA THR A 186 1.00 7.39 -15.64
C THR A 186 -0.13 6.58 -15.06
N VAL A 187 0.17 5.69 -14.12
CA VAL A 187 -0.85 5.01 -13.32
C VAL A 187 -1.33 5.97 -12.24
N VAL A 188 -2.62 6.30 -12.27
CA VAL A 188 -3.23 7.22 -11.30
C VAL A 188 -4.42 6.57 -10.60
N PRO A 189 -4.60 6.78 -9.27
CA PRO A 189 -5.80 6.34 -8.58
C PRO A 189 -7.00 7.14 -9.07
N LEU A 190 -8.04 6.45 -9.51
CA LEU A 190 -9.27 7.04 -10.04
C LEU A 190 -10.44 6.87 -9.07
N VAL A 191 -10.51 5.71 -8.41
CA VAL A 191 -11.56 5.34 -7.45
C VAL A 191 -10.92 5.06 -6.10
N TYR A 192 -11.55 5.58 -5.04
CA TYR A 192 -11.17 5.37 -3.66
C TYR A 192 -12.33 4.75 -2.90
N VAL A 193 -12.08 3.64 -2.21
CA VAL A 193 -13.11 2.87 -1.53
C VAL A 193 -12.70 2.62 -0.08
N LEU A 194 -13.45 3.17 0.86
CA LEU A 194 -13.31 2.81 2.27
C LEU A 194 -14.16 1.57 2.54
N MET A 195 -13.52 0.51 3.04
CA MET A 195 -14.15 -0.78 3.33
C MET A 195 -13.92 -1.16 4.79
N HIS A 196 -14.97 -1.59 5.48
CA HIS A 196 -14.86 -2.06 6.87
C HIS A 196 -14.30 -3.49 6.97
N SER A 197 -14.29 -4.22 5.87
CA SER A 197 -13.81 -5.60 5.78
C SER A 197 -13.29 -5.86 4.36
N LYS A 198 -12.69 -7.03 4.14
CA LYS A 198 -12.08 -7.40 2.86
C LYS A 198 -12.47 -8.81 2.41
N THR A 199 -13.71 -9.20 2.70
CA THR A 199 -14.23 -10.49 2.24
C THR A 199 -14.46 -10.44 0.74
N GLU A 200 -14.54 -11.60 0.10
CA GLU A 200 -14.89 -11.68 -1.33
C GLU A 200 -16.23 -10.99 -1.62
N ASN A 201 -17.21 -11.11 -0.71
CA ASN A 201 -18.49 -10.43 -0.85
C ASN A 201 -18.34 -8.90 -0.82
N ASP A 202 -17.42 -8.34 -0.04
CA ASP A 202 -17.21 -6.89 -0.01
C ASP A 202 -16.62 -6.38 -1.33
N TYR A 203 -15.67 -7.11 -1.91
CA TYR A 203 -15.15 -6.79 -3.23
C TYR A 203 -16.23 -6.91 -4.31
N VAL A 204 -17.05 -7.98 -4.27
CA VAL A 204 -18.19 -8.15 -5.20
C VAL A 204 -19.10 -6.93 -5.16
N ARG A 205 -19.47 -6.47 -3.97
CA ARG A 205 -20.31 -5.27 -3.80
C ARG A 205 -19.68 -4.02 -4.40
N VAL A 206 -18.36 -3.84 -4.24
CA VAL A 206 -17.64 -2.71 -4.84
C VAL A 206 -17.67 -2.79 -6.36
N MET A 207 -17.31 -3.94 -6.92
CA MET A 207 -17.18 -4.14 -8.36
C MET A 207 -18.53 -4.11 -9.08
N GLU A 208 -19.57 -4.73 -8.51
CA GLU A 208 -20.94 -4.63 -8.99
C GLU A 208 -21.42 -3.17 -8.96
N LYS A 209 -21.13 -2.42 -7.88
CA LYS A 209 -21.53 -1.03 -7.82
C LYS A 209 -20.83 -0.16 -8.86
N LEU A 210 -19.56 -0.42 -9.15
CA LEU A 210 -18.84 0.26 -10.22
C LEU A 210 -19.42 -0.08 -11.60
N ASN A 211 -19.79 -1.34 -11.83
CA ASN A 211 -20.46 -1.77 -13.05
C ASN A 211 -21.84 -1.11 -13.20
N GLU A 212 -22.60 -0.91 -12.11
CA GLU A 212 -23.84 -0.11 -12.15
C GLU A 212 -23.58 1.36 -12.52
N LEU A 213 -22.50 1.95 -11.99
CA LEU A 213 -22.13 3.35 -12.25
C LEU A 213 -21.58 3.54 -13.68
N ARG A 214 -20.94 2.53 -14.25
CA ARG A 214 -20.43 2.48 -15.64
C ARG A 214 -20.62 1.08 -16.23
N PRO A 215 -21.77 0.81 -16.87
CA PRO A 215 -22.10 -0.51 -17.40
C PRO A 215 -21.21 -1.02 -18.54
N ASN A 216 -20.43 -0.14 -19.16
CA ASN A 216 -19.49 -0.52 -20.23
C ASN A 216 -18.06 -0.71 -19.71
N LEU A 217 -17.84 -0.73 -18.38
CA LEU A 217 -16.53 -1.01 -17.80
C LEU A 217 -16.15 -2.45 -18.14
N ASN A 218 -15.18 -2.61 -19.04
CA ASN A 218 -14.75 -3.92 -19.53
C ASN A 218 -13.22 -3.95 -19.70
N PRO A 219 -12.46 -4.03 -18.59
CA PRO A 219 -11.01 -4.06 -18.65
C PRO A 219 -10.54 -5.34 -19.34
N ALA A 220 -9.56 -5.22 -20.25
CA ALA A 220 -8.90 -6.39 -20.83
C ALA A 220 -8.03 -7.09 -19.78
N THR A 221 -7.42 -6.33 -18.87
CA THR A 221 -6.52 -6.85 -17.84
C THR A 221 -6.65 -6.12 -16.52
N VAL A 222 -6.48 -6.88 -15.44
CA VAL A 222 -6.40 -6.37 -14.07
C VAL A 222 -5.09 -6.82 -13.45
N LEU A 223 -4.30 -5.87 -12.96
CA LEU A 223 -3.16 -6.14 -12.08
C LEU A 223 -3.57 -5.89 -10.63
N SER A 224 -3.42 -6.88 -9.77
CA SER A 224 -3.73 -6.74 -8.35
C SER A 224 -2.70 -7.42 -7.47
N ASP A 225 -2.86 -7.23 -6.17
CA ASP A 225 -2.30 -8.12 -5.16
C ASP A 225 -2.77 -9.55 -5.36
N PHE A 226 -2.06 -10.50 -4.72
CA PHE A 226 -2.38 -11.92 -4.76
C PHE A 226 -3.52 -12.32 -3.81
N GLU A 227 -4.42 -11.38 -3.52
CA GLU A 227 -5.55 -11.62 -2.64
C GLU A 227 -6.66 -12.36 -3.39
N LYS A 228 -6.92 -13.61 -2.97
CA LYS A 228 -7.91 -14.49 -3.62
C LYS A 228 -9.30 -13.83 -3.74
N ALA A 229 -9.74 -13.12 -2.71
CA ALA A 229 -11.03 -12.45 -2.69
C ALA A 229 -11.16 -11.42 -3.83
N SER A 230 -10.12 -10.61 -4.06
CA SER A 230 -10.06 -9.64 -5.16
C SER A 230 -9.99 -10.34 -6.53
N ILE A 231 -9.14 -11.37 -6.66
CA ILE A 231 -8.98 -12.14 -7.90
C ILE A 231 -10.29 -12.83 -8.30
N ASN A 232 -10.93 -13.54 -7.38
CA ASN A 232 -12.18 -14.26 -7.61
C ASN A 232 -13.30 -13.31 -8.00
N THR A 233 -13.41 -12.19 -7.28
CA THR A 233 -14.39 -11.14 -7.59
C THR A 233 -14.20 -10.61 -9.00
N THR A 234 -12.95 -10.28 -9.36
CA THR A 234 -12.67 -9.67 -10.66
C THR A 234 -13.05 -10.61 -11.80
N LYS A 235 -12.73 -11.91 -11.69
CA LYS A 235 -13.16 -12.94 -12.65
C LYS A 235 -14.67 -13.15 -12.67
N LYS A 236 -15.34 -12.99 -11.52
CA LYS A 236 -16.81 -13.10 -11.44
C LYS A 236 -17.51 -11.95 -12.14
N VAL A 237 -17.02 -10.72 -11.97
CA VAL A 237 -17.64 -9.50 -12.51
C VAL A 237 -17.23 -9.27 -13.98
N PHE A 238 -16.00 -9.60 -14.35
CA PHE A 238 -15.48 -9.51 -15.71
C PHE A 238 -14.95 -10.88 -16.18
N PRO A 239 -15.80 -11.76 -16.72
CA PRO A 239 -15.41 -13.12 -17.07
C PRO A 239 -14.27 -13.23 -18.09
N GLU A 240 -14.17 -12.26 -19.00
CA GLU A 240 -13.16 -12.23 -20.08
C GLU A 240 -11.84 -11.56 -19.66
N VAL A 241 -11.74 -11.10 -18.40
CA VAL A 241 -10.56 -10.36 -17.94
C VAL A 241 -9.36 -11.26 -17.73
N THR A 242 -8.21 -10.78 -18.18
CA THR A 242 -6.93 -11.40 -17.83
C THR A 242 -6.43 -10.84 -16.50
N GLN A 243 -6.54 -11.63 -15.43
CA GLN A 243 -6.02 -11.28 -14.11
C GLN A 243 -4.51 -11.57 -14.03
N SER A 244 -3.73 -10.63 -13.49
CA SER A 244 -2.32 -10.80 -13.16
C SER A 244 -2.03 -10.37 -11.73
N GLY A 245 -1.18 -11.13 -11.03
CA GLY A 245 -0.56 -10.68 -9.80
C GLY A 245 0.49 -9.58 -10.03
N CYS A 246 0.79 -8.79 -9.00
CA CYS A 246 1.79 -7.72 -9.05
C CYS A 246 3.22 -8.22 -8.80
N LEU A 247 4.16 -7.94 -9.72
CA LEU A 247 5.57 -8.34 -9.57
C LEU A 247 6.24 -7.72 -8.34
N PHE A 248 5.93 -6.46 -8.03
CA PHE A 248 6.48 -5.80 -6.85
C PHE A 248 6.12 -6.56 -5.56
N LEU A 249 4.89 -7.04 -5.46
CA LEU A 249 4.44 -7.82 -4.30
C LEU A 249 4.97 -9.24 -4.30
N LEU A 250 5.26 -9.82 -5.46
CA LEU A 250 5.97 -11.08 -5.57
C LEU A 250 7.39 -10.94 -4.99
N CYS A 251 8.13 -9.93 -5.42
CA CYS A 251 9.47 -9.62 -4.91
C CYS A 251 9.44 -9.31 -3.40
N GLN A 252 8.45 -8.56 -2.93
CA GLN A 252 8.29 -8.25 -1.51
C GLN A 252 7.98 -9.51 -0.68
N SER A 253 7.17 -10.42 -1.22
CA SER A 253 6.86 -11.71 -0.58
C SER A 253 8.10 -12.59 -0.47
N LEU A 254 8.91 -12.65 -1.52
CA LEU A 254 10.21 -13.32 -1.48
C LEU A 254 11.10 -12.69 -0.39
N TYR A 255 11.25 -11.36 -0.37
CA TYR A 255 12.12 -10.71 0.59
C TYR A 255 11.67 -10.93 2.04
N ARG A 256 10.36 -10.91 2.32
CA ARG A 256 9.83 -11.30 3.64
C ARG A 256 10.21 -12.73 4.01
N LYS A 257 10.20 -13.66 3.05
CA LYS A 257 10.64 -15.04 3.26
C LYS A 257 12.14 -15.09 3.58
N VAL A 258 12.97 -14.38 2.82
CA VAL A 258 14.41 -14.24 3.10
C VAL A 258 14.66 -13.73 4.52
N GLN A 259 13.89 -12.74 4.98
CA GLN A 259 13.99 -12.23 6.36
C GLN A 259 13.53 -13.26 7.40
N GLY A 260 12.39 -13.92 7.17
CA GLY A 260 11.85 -14.93 8.08
C GLY A 260 12.78 -16.13 8.29
N GLU A 261 13.59 -16.46 7.28
CA GLU A 261 14.60 -17.52 7.38
C GLU A 261 15.96 -17.02 7.91
N GLY A 262 16.06 -15.77 8.35
CA GLY A 262 17.31 -15.19 8.87
C GLY A 262 18.40 -14.95 7.82
N LEU A 263 18.06 -14.99 6.53
CA LEU A 263 19.01 -14.86 5.42
C LEU A 263 19.27 -13.41 5.01
N GLN A 264 18.68 -12.42 5.70
CA GLN A 264 18.79 -11.01 5.34
C GLN A 264 20.25 -10.52 5.23
N ALA A 265 21.10 -10.89 6.18
CA ALA A 265 22.51 -10.48 6.16
C ALA A 265 23.24 -11.09 4.95
N ALA A 266 23.09 -12.40 4.73
CA ALA A 266 23.69 -13.11 3.60
C ALA A 266 23.17 -12.60 2.25
N TYR A 267 21.88 -12.28 2.13
CA TYR A 267 21.31 -11.68 0.93
C TYR A 267 21.96 -10.35 0.56
N GLY A 268 22.38 -9.57 1.56
CA GLY A 268 23.05 -8.28 1.37
C GLY A 268 24.57 -8.37 1.14
N THR A 269 25.22 -9.49 1.49
CA THR A 269 26.68 -9.63 1.47
C THR A 269 27.21 -10.70 0.51
N ASP A 270 26.37 -11.65 0.10
CA ASP A 270 26.69 -12.71 -0.87
C ASP A 270 25.97 -12.44 -2.21
N PRO A 271 26.69 -11.92 -3.23
CA PRO A 271 26.10 -11.64 -4.54
C PRO A 271 25.54 -12.87 -5.24
N GLN A 272 26.14 -14.05 -5.05
CA GLN A 272 25.68 -15.28 -5.72
C GLN A 272 24.35 -15.74 -5.14
N LEU A 273 24.22 -15.74 -3.81
CA LEU A 273 22.95 -16.00 -3.14
C LEU A 273 21.88 -14.96 -3.53
N SER A 274 22.26 -13.69 -3.60
CA SER A 274 21.34 -12.60 -3.97
C SER A 274 20.78 -12.77 -5.37
N ILE A 275 21.65 -13.00 -6.36
CA ILE A 275 21.28 -13.28 -7.76
C ILE A 275 20.37 -14.51 -7.81
N HIS A 276 20.77 -15.60 -7.15
CA HIS A 276 20.00 -16.84 -7.16
C HIS A 276 18.58 -16.66 -6.63
N LEU A 277 18.42 -15.96 -5.49
CA LEU A 277 17.10 -15.66 -4.94
C LEU A 277 16.29 -14.71 -5.85
N GLN A 278 16.94 -13.76 -6.53
CA GLN A 278 16.29 -12.88 -7.51
C GLN A 278 15.84 -13.60 -8.79
N MET A 279 16.38 -14.78 -9.12
CA MET A 279 15.89 -15.59 -10.24
C MET A 279 14.50 -16.18 -9.97
N LEU A 280 14.11 -16.36 -8.70
CA LEU A 280 12.80 -16.89 -8.35
C LEU A 280 11.62 -16.02 -8.86
N PRO A 281 11.56 -14.69 -8.62
CA PRO A 281 10.53 -13.85 -9.22
C PRO A 281 10.70 -13.70 -10.73
N ALA A 282 11.88 -13.98 -11.29
CA ALA A 282 12.09 -13.97 -12.74
C ALA A 282 11.39 -15.14 -13.45
N LEU A 283 11.05 -16.22 -12.73
CA LEU A 283 10.21 -17.31 -13.26
C LEU A 283 8.84 -16.82 -13.74
N ALA A 284 8.37 -15.67 -13.25
CA ALA A 284 7.15 -15.04 -13.75
C ALA A 284 7.19 -14.66 -15.24
N PHE A 285 8.38 -14.66 -15.85
CA PHE A 285 8.60 -14.37 -17.27
C PHE A 285 8.90 -15.61 -18.12
N VAL A 286 8.98 -16.79 -17.49
CA VAL A 286 9.10 -18.08 -18.18
C VAL A 286 7.70 -18.48 -18.71
N PRO A 287 7.59 -19.16 -19.87
CA PRO A 287 6.32 -19.75 -20.31
C PRO A 287 5.69 -20.61 -19.21
N SER A 288 4.37 -20.54 -19.06
CA SER A 288 3.64 -21.19 -17.96
C SER A 288 3.84 -22.70 -17.89
N ASP A 289 4.03 -23.34 -19.02
CA ASP A 289 4.30 -24.76 -19.19
C ASP A 289 5.74 -25.16 -18.84
N GLU A 290 6.67 -24.21 -18.80
CA GLU A 290 8.10 -24.45 -18.50
C GLU A 290 8.49 -24.01 -17.08
N VAL A 291 7.57 -23.42 -16.30
CA VAL A 291 7.88 -22.87 -14.96
C VAL A 291 8.37 -23.93 -14.00
N ALA A 292 7.72 -25.08 -13.99
CA ALA A 292 8.07 -26.18 -13.10
C ALA A 292 9.49 -26.68 -13.39
N ASP A 293 9.83 -26.81 -14.67
CA ASP A 293 11.16 -27.23 -15.12
C ASP A 293 12.21 -26.17 -14.82
N ALA A 294 11.94 -24.90 -15.13
CA ALA A 294 12.84 -23.78 -14.82
C ALA A 294 13.05 -23.60 -13.30
N PHE A 295 12.02 -23.85 -12.48
CA PHE A 295 12.15 -23.87 -11.03
C PHE A 295 13.04 -25.02 -10.56
N GLN A 296 12.88 -26.20 -11.15
CA GLN A 296 13.70 -27.37 -10.85
C GLN A 296 15.17 -27.14 -11.24
N ASP A 297 15.43 -26.53 -12.40
CA ASP A 297 16.78 -26.15 -12.84
C ASP A 297 17.44 -25.19 -11.84
N LEU A 298 16.69 -24.17 -11.37
CA LEU A 298 17.18 -23.26 -10.33
C LEU A 298 17.50 -24.03 -9.04
N ALA A 299 16.64 -24.94 -8.62
CA ALA A 299 16.86 -25.74 -7.42
C ALA A 299 18.12 -26.62 -7.52
N GLU A 300 18.52 -27.06 -8.72
CA GLU A 300 19.68 -27.92 -8.94
C GLU A 300 21.02 -27.19 -8.97
N VAL A 301 21.03 -25.91 -9.32
CA VAL A 301 22.22 -25.04 -9.36
C VAL A 301 22.65 -24.57 -7.96
N LEU A 302 21.87 -24.88 -6.93
CA LEU A 302 22.26 -24.62 -5.53
C LEU A 302 23.52 -25.41 -5.16
N PRO A 303 24.56 -24.76 -4.61
CA PRO A 303 25.80 -25.44 -4.24
C PRO A 303 25.56 -26.55 -3.18
N GLU A 304 26.07 -27.75 -3.46
CA GLU A 304 25.95 -28.95 -2.61
C GLU A 304 26.64 -28.76 -1.25
N PRO A 305 25.95 -29.02 -0.12
CA PRO A 305 25.33 -30.31 0.20
C PRO A 305 23.80 -30.24 0.42
N ARG A 306 23.06 -29.54 -0.46
CA ARG A 306 21.69 -29.04 -0.20
C ARG A 306 20.58 -29.80 -0.94
N LYS A 307 20.86 -30.93 -1.60
CA LYS A 307 19.83 -31.73 -2.29
C LYS A 307 19.08 -32.67 -1.33
N LYS A 308 17.97 -32.20 -0.75
CA LYS A 308 16.85 -33.08 -0.37
C LYS A 308 15.53 -32.50 -0.88
N LYS A 309 14.74 -33.36 -1.54
CA LYS A 309 13.52 -33.04 -2.30
C LYS A 309 12.57 -32.06 -1.58
N TYR A 310 12.19 -31.03 -2.32
CA TYR A 310 11.21 -29.99 -2.02
C TYR A 310 9.78 -30.54 -1.83
N LYS A 311 9.03 -30.03 -0.84
CA LYS A 311 7.57 -30.20 -0.69
C LYS A 311 6.91 -29.05 0.10
N ALA A 312 5.73 -28.64 -0.38
CA ALA A 312 4.65 -27.84 0.22
C ALA A 312 4.91 -26.35 0.55
N ALA A 313 6.11 -25.96 0.98
CA ALA A 313 6.42 -24.54 1.20
C ALA A 313 6.70 -23.77 -0.11
N ASP A 314 7.10 -24.49 -1.17
CA ASP A 314 7.34 -23.98 -2.53
C ASP A 314 6.05 -23.71 -3.32
N ASP A 315 4.95 -24.38 -2.95
CA ASP A 315 3.65 -24.23 -3.60
C ASP A 315 3.19 -22.77 -3.57
N ARG A 316 3.46 -22.02 -2.49
CA ARG A 316 3.01 -20.64 -2.40
C ARG A 316 3.79 -19.72 -3.34
N LEU A 317 5.11 -19.81 -3.42
CA LEU A 317 5.88 -18.94 -4.32
C LEU A 317 5.60 -19.30 -5.77
N LEU A 318 5.54 -20.60 -6.08
CA LEU A 318 5.17 -21.09 -7.41
C LEU A 318 3.74 -20.65 -7.79
N THR A 319 2.78 -20.77 -6.86
CA THR A 319 1.42 -20.24 -7.06
C THR A 319 1.44 -18.74 -7.33
N LEU A 320 2.28 -17.95 -6.64
CA LEU A 320 2.38 -16.50 -6.90
C LEU A 320 3.06 -16.22 -8.25
N VAL A 321 4.04 -17.03 -8.66
CA VAL A 321 4.68 -16.96 -9.99
C VAL A 321 3.65 -17.27 -11.07
N GLU A 322 2.92 -18.36 -10.94
CA GLU A 322 1.84 -18.76 -11.85
C GLU A 322 0.71 -17.72 -11.87
N GLN A 323 0.30 -17.19 -10.72
CA GLN A 323 -0.70 -16.11 -10.64
C GLN A 323 -0.23 -14.79 -11.26
N ARG A 324 1.10 -14.57 -11.33
CA ARG A 324 1.68 -13.43 -12.03
C ARG A 324 1.70 -13.64 -13.54
N GLN A 325 1.74 -14.89 -14.01
CA GLN A 325 1.73 -15.22 -15.42
C GLN A 325 0.36 -14.97 -16.04
N SER A 326 0.17 -13.72 -16.44
CA SER A 326 -0.84 -13.37 -17.41
C SER A 326 -0.07 -12.95 -18.66
N ARG A 327 -0.38 -13.56 -19.80
CA ARG A 327 0.53 -13.57 -20.96
C ARG A 327 0.91 -12.19 -21.50
N ASP A 328 0.18 -11.09 -21.28
CA ASP A 328 0.48 -9.86 -22.03
C ASP A 328 0.29 -8.46 -21.36
N VAL A 329 -0.07 -8.33 -20.07
CA VAL A 329 -0.47 -7.01 -19.48
C VAL A 329 0.55 -5.87 -19.68
N LEU A 330 1.87 -6.16 -19.59
CA LEU A 330 2.91 -5.11 -19.65
C LEU A 330 3.63 -5.04 -21.01
N ARG A 331 3.53 -6.08 -21.84
CA ARG A 331 4.10 -6.08 -23.18
C ARG A 331 3.15 -5.40 -24.17
N ASP A 332 1.85 -5.63 -24.04
CA ASP A 332 0.85 -5.06 -24.95
C ASP A 332 0.57 -3.59 -24.64
N ALA A 333 0.57 -3.18 -23.36
CA ALA A 333 0.46 -1.76 -22.98
C ALA A 333 1.60 -0.87 -23.53
N ARG A 334 2.72 -1.47 -23.98
CA ARG A 334 3.84 -0.77 -24.65
C ARG A 334 3.90 -1.00 -26.16
N ARG A 335 3.06 -1.88 -26.71
CA ARG A 335 3.09 -2.31 -28.12
C ARG A 335 1.85 -1.91 -28.90
N SER A 336 0.82 -1.39 -28.24
CA SER A 336 -0.36 -0.79 -28.87
C SER A 336 -0.13 0.65 -29.38
N GLU A 337 1.12 0.99 -29.77
CA GLU A 337 1.47 2.19 -30.52
C GLU A 337 1.87 1.84 -31.95
#